data_AF-A0A932TKQ4-F1
#
_entry.id   AF-A0A932TKQ4-F1
#
_cell.length_a   1.000
_cell.length_b   1.000
_cell.length_c   1.000
_cell.angle_alpha   90.00
_cell.angle_beta   90.00
_cell.angle_gamma   90.00
#
_symmetry.space_group_name_H-M   'P 1'
#
loop_
_entity.id
_entity.type
_entity.pdbx_description
1 polymer ?
#
loop_
_entity_poly.entity_id
_entity_poly.type
_entity_poly.pdbx_seq_one_letter_code
_entity_poly.pdbx_strand_id
1 'polypeptide(L)' 'MTELRQAENLMEMRENIRRAVHSLDVCWRCQRVSECQKYILGNLVLVWLCQGCMGEMEQPQPPRPRRRSRVPAL' A
#
# COMPACT_ATOMS: atom_id res chain seq x y z
N MET A 1 41.93 -13.09 -4.39
CA MET A 1 40.85 -13.16 -5.42
C MET A 1 39.49 -13.51 -4.81
N THR A 2 39.42 -14.40 -3.82
CA THR A 2 38.17 -14.76 -3.10
C THR A 2 37.65 -13.69 -2.15
N GLU A 3 38.54 -12.97 -1.45
CA GLU A 3 38.16 -11.95 -0.47
C GLU A 3 37.53 -10.69 -1.09
N LEU A 4 38.05 -10.25 -2.25
CA LEU A 4 37.47 -9.13 -3.02
C LEU A 4 36.03 -9.44 -3.45
N ARG A 5 35.79 -10.67 -3.93
CA ARG A 5 34.46 -11.15 -4.32
C ARG A 5 33.48 -11.22 -3.15
N GLN A 6 33.97 -11.57 -1.96
CA GLN A 6 33.13 -11.56 -0.75
C GLN A 6 32.76 -10.13 -0.33
N ALA A 7 33.71 -9.19 -0.41
CA ALA A 7 33.44 -7.79 -0.12
C ALA A 7 32.40 -7.18 -1.08
N GLU A 8 32.49 -7.49 -2.37
CA GLU A 8 31.51 -7.08 -3.39
C GLU A 8 30.10 -7.60 -3.08
N ASN A 9 29.97 -8.90 -2.77
CA ASN A 9 28.68 -9.50 -2.42
C ASN A 9 28.06 -8.86 -1.16
N LEU A 10 28.88 -8.55 -0.15
CA LEU A 10 28.41 -7.88 1.07
C LEU A 10 27.94 -6.45 0.81
N MET A 11 28.62 -5.73 -0.08
CA MET A 11 28.20 -4.39 -0.50
C MET A 11 26.87 -4.44 -1.25
N GLU A 12 26.68 -5.41 -2.14
CA GLU A 12 25.42 -5.62 -2.85
C GLU A 12 24.27 -5.96 -1.88
N MET A 13 24.48 -6.90 -0.96
CA MET A 13 23.50 -7.22 0.08
C MET A 13 23.11 -5.99 0.92
N ARG A 14 24.11 -5.18 1.32
CA ARG A 14 23.87 -3.96 2.09
C ARG A 14 23.00 -2.97 1.32
N GLU A 15 23.28 -2.80 0.03
CA GLU A 15 22.51 -1.90 -0.83
C GLU A 15 21.07 -2.39 -1.03
N ASN A 16 20.89 -3.69 -1.23
CA ASN A 16 19.56 -4.31 -1.34
C ASN A 16 18.74 -4.11 -0.06
N ILE A 17 19.35 -4.33 1.11
CA ILE A 17 18.69 -4.08 2.40
C ILE A 17 18.33 -2.60 2.54
N ARG A 18 19.24 -1.69 2.19
CA ARG A 18 18.98 -0.25 2.23
C ARG A 18 17.78 0.15 1.39
N ARG A 19 17.70 -0.36 0.15
CA ARG A 19 16.58 -0.11 -0.75
C ARG A 19 15.27 -0.64 -0.19
N ALA A 20 15.28 -1.88 0.30
CA ALA A 20 14.10 -2.49 0.90
C ALA A 20 13.61 -1.71 2.13
N VAL A 21 14.52 -1.27 3.01
CA VAL A 21 14.17 -0.46 4.18
C VAL A 21 13.61 0.90 3.77
N HIS A 22 14.18 1.56 2.76
CA HIS A 22 13.68 2.85 2.28
C HIS A 22 12.33 2.75 1.55
N SER A 23 11.92 1.58 1.09
CA SER A 23 10.58 1.37 0.52
C SER A 23 9.51 1.02 1.56
N LEU A 24 9.89 0.84 2.82
CA LEU A 24 8.95 0.59 3.91
C LEU A 24 8.38 1.90 4.43
N ASP A 25 7.06 1.97 4.48
CA ASP A 25 6.28 3.07 5.03
C ASP A 25 5.14 2.52 5.89
N VAL A 26 4.53 3.38 6.71
CA VAL A 26 3.32 3.03 7.44
C VAL A 26 2.13 3.16 6.51
N CYS A 27 1.45 2.04 6.24
CA CYS A 27 0.22 2.05 5.47
C CYS A 27 -0.86 2.86 6.20
N TRP A 28 -1.38 3.90 5.58
CA TRP A 28 -2.39 4.79 6.14
C TRP A 28 -3.67 4.05 6.59
N ARG A 29 -4.05 2.99 5.88
CA ARG A 29 -5.30 2.26 6.16
C ARG A 29 -5.14 1.21 7.26
N CYS A 30 -4.15 0.32 7.17
CA CYS A 30 -4.00 -0.80 8.10
C CYS A 30 -2.96 -0.55 9.20
N GLN A 31 -2.26 0.59 9.17
CA GLN A 31 -1.28 1.03 10.17
C GLN A 31 -0.09 0.07 10.36
N ARG A 32 0.17 -0.81 9.38
CA ARG A 32 1.33 -1.72 9.37
C ARG A 32 2.47 -1.10 8.58
N VAL A 33 3.70 -1.35 9.03
CA VAL A 33 4.91 -1.07 8.26
C VAL A 33 5.00 -2.10 7.14
N SER A 34 5.01 -1.63 5.89
CA SER A 34 5.00 -2.47 4.70
C SER A 34 5.53 -1.70 3.50
N GLU A 35 5.83 -2.39 2.41
CA GLU A 35 6.09 -1.73 1.13
C GLU A 35 4.83 -1.02 0.66
N CYS A 36 4.87 0.32 0.67
CA CYS A 36 3.73 1.15 0.30
C CYS A 36 4.01 1.96 -0.95
N GLN A 37 2.94 2.34 -1.65
CA GLN A 37 3.00 3.20 -2.83
C GLN A 37 2.10 4.42 -2.66
N LYS A 38 2.44 5.49 -3.41
CA LYS A 38 1.76 6.79 -3.37
C LYS A 38 0.34 6.53 -3.86
N TYR A 39 -0.66 6.88 -3.07
CA TYR A 39 -2.05 6.79 -3.49
C TYR A 39 -2.74 8.12 -3.27
N ILE A 40 -3.50 8.58 -4.27
CA ILE A 40 -4.28 9.80 -4.17
C ILE A 40 -5.69 9.42 -3.74
N LEU A 41 -6.07 9.79 -2.51
CA LEU A 41 -7.44 9.64 -2.03
C LEU A 41 -8.30 10.77 -2.58
N GLY A 42 -9.25 10.41 -3.44
CA GLY A 42 -10.05 11.38 -4.20
C GLY A 42 -9.14 12.15 -5.16
N ASN A 43 -9.01 13.46 -4.95
CA ASN A 43 -8.16 14.35 -5.76
C ASN A 43 -7.33 15.34 -4.90
N LEU A 44 -7.20 15.09 -3.59
CA LEU A 44 -6.73 16.13 -2.65
C LEU A 44 -5.61 15.66 -1.71
N VAL A 45 -5.59 14.38 -1.31
CA VAL A 45 -4.69 13.91 -0.26
C VAL A 45 -3.84 12.76 -0.79
N LEU A 46 -2.52 12.94 -0.66
CA LEU A 46 -1.53 11.90 -0.93
C LEU A 46 -1.32 11.06 0.34
N VAL A 47 -1.54 9.76 0.24
CA VAL A 47 -1.32 8.80 1.33
C VAL A 47 -0.45 7.63 0.87
N TRP A 48 0.08 6.88 1.84
CA TRP A 48 0.81 5.64 1.58
C TRP A 48 -0.08 4.43 1.82
N LEU A 49 -0.22 3.56 0.82
CA LEU A 49 -0.99 2.32 0.92
C LEU A 49 -0.14 1.12 0.52
N CYS A 50 -0.26 0.04 1.29
CA CYS A 50 0.24 -1.27 0.86
C CYS A 50 -0.62 -1.82 -0.27
N GLN A 51 -0.07 -2.76 -1.05
CA GLN A 51 -0.78 -3.35 -2.21
C GLN A 51 -2.17 -3.90 -1.86
N GLY A 52 -2.33 -4.58 -0.71
CA GLY A 52 -3.62 -5.12 -0.30
C GLY A 52 -4.67 -4.03 -0.07
N CYS A 53 -4.32 -2.96 0.66
CA CYS A 53 -5.23 -1.86 0.93
C CYS A 53 -5.56 -1.04 -0.33
N MET A 54 -4.63 -0.95 -1.28
CA MET A 54 -4.82 -0.28 -2.57
C MET A 54 -5.82 -1.05 -3.45
N GLY A 55 -5.63 -2.37 -3.60
CA GLY A 55 -6.54 -3.20 -4.40
C GLY A 55 -7.98 -3.21 -3.87
N GLU A 56 -8.16 -3.10 -2.55
CA GLU A 56 -9.50 -2.94 -1.96
C GLU A 56 -10.15 -1.57 -2.22
N MET A 57 -9.36 -0.51 -2.40
CA MET A 57 -9.87 0.84 -2.71
C MET A 57 -10.32 0.97 -4.18
N GLU A 58 -9.65 0.25 -5.08
CA GLU A 58 -9.94 0.26 -6.52
C GLU A 58 -11.13 -0.63 -6.88
N GLN A 59 -11.54 -1.55 -6.00
CA GLN A 59 -12.72 -2.36 -6.20
C GLN A 59 -14.00 -1.51 -6.05
N PRO A 60 -14.85 -1.42 -7.09
CA PRO A 60 -16.14 -0.76 -6.96
C PRO A 60 -16.99 -1.51 -5.94
N GLN A 61 -17.45 -0.83 -4.88
CA GLN A 61 -18.42 -1.45 -3.98
C GLN A 61 -19.66 -1.86 -4.80
N PRO A 62 -20.17 -3.08 -4.63
CA PRO A 62 -21.43 -3.46 -5.26
C PRO A 62 -22.53 -2.48 -4.80
N PRO A 63 -23.46 -2.10 -5.69
CA PRO A 63 -24.49 -1.13 -5.38
C PRO A 63 -25.27 -1.59 -4.14
N ARG A 64 -25.28 -0.76 -3.09
CA ARG A 64 -26.07 -1.04 -1.88
C ARG A 64 -27.54 -1.21 -2.30
N PRO A 65 -28.24 -2.25 -1.81
CA PRO A 65 -29.65 -2.42 -2.13
C PRO A 65 -30.42 -1.18 -1.66
N ARG A 66 -31.09 -0.49 -2.60
CA ARG A 66 -31.95 0.65 -2.30
C ARG A 66 -33.01 0.18 -1.30
N ARG A 67 -32.94 0.66 -0.05
CA ARG A 67 -34.06 0.49 0.90
C ARG A 67 -35.27 1.17 0.25
N ARG A 68 -36.28 0.37 -0.13
CA ARG A 68 -37.58 0.90 -0.57
C ARG A 68 -38.12 1.74 0.58
N SER A 69 -38.17 3.06 0.41
CA SER A 69 -38.95 3.93 1.29
C SER A 69 -40.39 3.44 1.24
N ARG A 70 -40.87 2.85 2.34
CA ARG A 70 -42.31 2.63 2.53
C ARG A 70 -42.94 4.01 2.68
N VAL A 71 -43.57 4.49 1.62
CA VAL A 71 -44.47 5.64 1.69
C VAL A 71 -45.67 5.19 2.54
N PRO A 72 -46.03 5.89 3.63
CA PRO A 72 -47.27 5.61 4.35
C PRO A 72 -48.46 5.94 3.43
N ALA A 73 -49.37 4.99 3.26
CA ALA A 73 -50.64 5.24 2.58
C ALA A 73 -51.49 6.18 3.46
N LEU A 74 -51.98 7.26 2.84
CA LEU A 74 -53.05 8.12 3.36
C LEU A 74 -54.41 7.43 3.21
#